data_AF-A0A5P2BDE0-F1
#
_entry.id   AF-A0A5P2BDE0-F1
#
_cell.length_a   1.000
_cell.length_b   1.000
_cell.length_c   1.000
_cell.angle_alpha   90.00
_cell.angle_beta   90.00
_cell.angle_gamma   90.00
#
_symmetry.space_group_name_H-M   'P 1'
#
loop_
_entity.id
_entity.type
_entity.pdbx_description
1 polymer ?
#
loop_
_entity_poly.entity_id
_entity_poly.type
_entity_poly.pdbx_seq_one_letter_code
_entity_poly.pdbx_strand_id
1 'polypeptide(L)'
;MTTLTVPGGYTKTAWEKIVRRGRKLMKEKSGIQWALGDLVIEALDGHSRGHGEVTQVLKMLSHQIGANPETLRSYYDVARQWPKAKRRKDVSFSVHATLAYVPSRYTLIRKDPYDPFTKEHRWTVNEAEKVANRAVHTPTNQAERLAHTRRLLHTEEDAAKAVTEMLGRPDVRARLASDQHARHLMRQAQYEHWREVDEATEAEAELVSADDAAEVEEEFDEEAAPLGVQYSEAPMEILRLIGAFASFSVSLQRIIPEVHTQDYTEETKQAVLDNVHKARMLLDWCETAIKTGKTDPDKALARLMKDEEGE
;
A
#
# COMPACT_ATOMS: atom_id res chain seq x y z
N MET A 1 14.94 -21.13 0.34
CA MET A 1 15.11 -21.49 -1.10
C MET A 1 14.39 -22.79 -1.33
N THR A 2 13.36 -22.81 -2.18
CA THR A 2 12.60 -24.04 -2.48
C THR A 2 13.48 -24.94 -3.34
N THR A 3 14.12 -25.93 -2.74
CA THR A 3 14.85 -26.95 -3.49
C THR A 3 13.86 -27.87 -4.16
N LEU A 4 14.15 -28.29 -5.39
CA LEU A 4 13.44 -29.37 -6.08
C LEU A 4 13.61 -30.66 -5.26
N THR A 5 12.69 -30.90 -4.33
CA THR A 5 12.55 -32.18 -3.65
C THR A 5 11.71 -33.09 -4.53
N VAL A 6 12.11 -34.35 -4.61
CA VAL A 6 11.29 -35.37 -5.27
C VAL A 6 9.96 -35.42 -4.51
N PRO A 7 8.81 -35.34 -5.20
CA PRO A 7 7.52 -35.39 -4.53
C PRO A 7 7.39 -36.65 -3.66
N GLY A 8 6.69 -36.53 -2.53
CA GLY A 8 6.43 -37.65 -1.64
C GLY A 8 5.82 -38.84 -2.40
N GLY A 9 6.28 -40.05 -2.10
CA GLY A 9 5.84 -41.28 -2.76
C GLY A 9 6.62 -41.66 -4.03
N TYR A 10 7.59 -40.86 -4.48
CA TYR A 10 8.46 -41.20 -5.61
C TYR A 10 9.90 -41.45 -5.17
N THR A 11 10.52 -42.48 -5.74
CA THR A 11 11.99 -42.60 -5.71
C THR A 11 12.61 -41.61 -6.71
N LYS A 12 13.85 -41.20 -6.45
CA LYS A 12 14.60 -40.29 -7.35
C LYS A 12 14.65 -40.81 -8.79
N THR A 13 14.95 -42.10 -8.96
CA THR A 13 15.05 -42.75 -10.28
C THR A 13 13.71 -42.82 -11.01
N ALA A 14 12.62 -43.11 -10.28
CA ALA A 14 11.28 -43.12 -10.84
C ALA A 14 10.86 -41.72 -11.31
N TRP A 15 11.13 -40.69 -10.50
CA TRP A 15 10.85 -39.31 -10.85
C TRP A 15 11.65 -38.84 -12.07
N GLU A 16 12.94 -39.14 -12.12
CA GLU A 16 13.79 -38.83 -13.29
C GLU A 16 13.28 -39.47 -14.58
N LYS A 17 12.75 -40.71 -14.52
CA LYS A 17 12.14 -41.38 -15.67
C LYS A 17 10.88 -40.65 -16.14
N ILE A 18 10.02 -40.20 -15.22
CA ILE A 18 8.83 -39.39 -15.52
C ILE A 18 9.24 -38.07 -16.17
N VAL A 19 10.19 -37.35 -15.57
CA VAL A 19 10.69 -36.07 -16.09
C VAL A 19 11.26 -36.25 -17.51
N ARG A 20 12.05 -37.29 -17.76
CA ARG A 20 12.61 -37.58 -19.10
C ARG A 20 11.50 -37.83 -20.12
N ARG A 21 10.49 -38.64 -19.78
CA ARG A 21 9.33 -38.89 -20.65
C ARG A 21 8.53 -37.61 -20.90
N GLY A 22 8.28 -36.82 -19.86
CA GLY A 22 7.60 -35.53 -19.97
C GLY A 22 8.32 -34.54 -20.90
N ARG A 23 9.66 -34.45 -20.81
CA ARG A 23 10.47 -33.63 -21.72
C ARG A 23 10.34 -34.09 -23.18
N LYS A 24 10.29 -35.40 -23.43
CA LYS A 24 10.07 -35.94 -24.79
C LYS A 24 8.70 -35.54 -25.34
N LEU A 25 7.63 -35.74 -24.56
CA LEU A 25 6.26 -35.36 -24.95
C LEU A 25 6.15 -33.84 -25.18
N MET A 26 6.81 -33.02 -24.36
CA MET A 26 6.80 -31.57 -24.55
C MET A 26 7.53 -31.14 -25.83
N LYS A 27 8.59 -31.86 -26.23
CA LYS A 27 9.28 -31.64 -27.51
C LYS A 27 8.38 -31.99 -28.69
N GLU A 28 7.69 -33.12 -28.64
CA GLU A 28 6.71 -33.54 -29.66
C GLU A 28 5.57 -32.52 -29.77
N LYS A 29 4.99 -32.12 -28.64
CA LYS A 29 3.97 -31.06 -28.57
C LYS A 29 4.47 -29.77 -29.19
N SER A 30 5.66 -29.31 -28.84
CA SER A 30 6.24 -28.09 -29.42
C SER A 30 6.39 -28.19 -30.95
N GLY A 31 6.78 -29.37 -31.45
CA GLY A 31 6.86 -29.66 -32.89
C GLY A 31 5.50 -29.53 -33.60
N ILE A 32 4.44 -30.10 -33.01
CA ILE A 32 3.07 -29.99 -33.53
C ILE A 32 2.60 -28.53 -33.54
N GLN A 33 2.86 -27.78 -32.46
CA GLN A 33 2.48 -26.37 -32.36
C GLN A 33 3.15 -25.53 -33.46
N TRP A 34 4.45 -25.74 -33.70
CA TRP A 34 5.14 -25.08 -34.81
C TRP A 34 4.58 -25.47 -36.17
N ALA A 35 4.35 -26.76 -36.41
CA ALA A 35 3.84 -27.25 -37.69
C ALA A 35 2.45 -26.68 -38.01
N LEU A 36 1.55 -26.64 -37.02
CA LEU A 36 0.21 -26.04 -37.18
C LEU A 36 0.28 -24.53 -37.43
N GLY A 37 1.15 -23.80 -36.74
CA GLY A 37 1.35 -22.37 -36.98
C GLY A 37 1.95 -22.08 -38.38
N ASP A 38 2.94 -22.87 -38.78
CA ASP A 38 3.55 -22.78 -40.12
C ASP A 38 2.57 -23.13 -41.24
N LEU A 39 1.68 -24.09 -41.01
CA LEU A 39 0.63 -24.47 -41.97
C LEU A 39 -0.32 -23.31 -42.26
N VAL A 40 -0.66 -22.50 -41.24
CA VAL A 40 -1.47 -21.28 -41.44
C VAL A 40 -0.71 -20.26 -42.27
N ILE A 41 0.59 -20.07 -42.02
CA ILE A 41 1.43 -19.16 -42.83
C ILE A 41 1.46 -19.62 -44.28
N GLU A 42 1.67 -20.91 -44.53
CA GLU A 42 1.66 -21.51 -45.88
C GLU A 42 0.31 -21.31 -46.59
N ALA A 43 -0.79 -21.55 -45.88
CA ALA A 43 -2.14 -21.33 -46.41
C ALA A 43 -2.38 -19.87 -46.79
N LEU A 44 -1.80 -18.91 -46.07
CA LEU A 44 -1.93 -17.48 -46.36
C LEU A 44 -1.01 -17.02 -47.51
N ASP A 45 0.23 -17.51 -47.57
CA ASP A 45 1.21 -17.15 -48.60
C ASP A 45 0.81 -17.67 -50.00
N GLY A 46 0.05 -18.77 -50.07
CA GLY A 46 -0.42 -19.36 -51.32
C GLY A 46 -1.53 -18.58 -52.07
N HIS A 47 -2.01 -17.44 -51.54
CA HIS A 47 -3.12 -16.68 -52.12
C HIS A 47 -2.65 -15.42 -52.87
N SER A 48 -2.80 -15.44 -54.20
CA SER A 48 -2.43 -14.34 -55.12
C SER A 48 -3.46 -13.20 -55.22
N ARG A 49 -4.69 -13.40 -54.72
CA ARG A 49 -5.69 -12.32 -54.54
C ARG A 49 -5.68 -11.91 -53.08
N GLY A 50 -5.12 -10.72 -52.82
CA GLY A 50 -5.04 -9.97 -51.56
C GLY A 50 -5.39 -10.75 -50.29
N HIS A 51 -4.36 -10.99 -49.45
CA HIS A 51 -4.46 -11.49 -48.07
C HIS A 51 -5.82 -12.12 -47.76
N GLY A 52 -6.01 -13.40 -48.08
CA GLY A 52 -7.18 -14.13 -47.58
C GLY A 52 -7.33 -13.81 -46.10
N GLU A 53 -8.50 -13.31 -45.69
CA GLU A 53 -8.65 -12.71 -44.37
C GLU A 53 -8.16 -13.74 -43.34
N VAL A 54 -7.14 -13.39 -42.55
CA VAL A 54 -6.48 -14.31 -41.60
C VAL A 54 -7.53 -15.01 -40.73
N THR A 55 -8.57 -14.27 -40.34
CA THR A 55 -9.73 -14.78 -39.61
C THR A 55 -10.51 -15.86 -40.35
N GLN A 56 -10.76 -15.69 -41.65
CA GLN A 56 -11.48 -16.66 -42.48
C GLN A 56 -10.67 -17.94 -42.66
N VAL A 57 -9.38 -17.84 -43.00
CA VAL A 57 -8.49 -18.99 -43.16
C VAL A 57 -8.41 -19.77 -41.84
N LEU A 58 -8.17 -19.08 -40.73
CA LEU A 58 -8.14 -19.70 -39.41
C LEU A 58 -9.46 -20.40 -39.08
N LYS A 59 -10.60 -19.76 -39.32
CA LYS A 59 -11.94 -20.33 -39.04
C LYS A 59 -12.21 -21.60 -39.85
N MET A 60 -11.94 -21.55 -41.17
CA MET A 60 -12.19 -22.68 -42.05
C MET A 60 -11.24 -23.84 -41.77
N LEU A 61 -9.93 -23.54 -41.68
CA LEU A 61 -8.92 -24.55 -41.41
C LEU A 61 -9.13 -25.19 -40.04
N SER A 62 -9.43 -24.41 -39.00
CA SER A 62 -9.68 -24.94 -37.66
C SER A 62 -10.86 -25.90 -37.64
N HIS A 63 -11.95 -25.56 -38.34
CA HIS A 63 -13.14 -26.43 -38.43
C HIS A 63 -12.83 -27.74 -39.16
N GLN A 64 -12.07 -27.69 -40.25
CA GLN A 64 -11.73 -28.87 -41.05
C GLN A 64 -10.76 -29.83 -40.36
N ILE A 65 -9.80 -29.32 -39.57
CA ILE A 65 -8.82 -30.15 -38.85
C ILE A 65 -9.25 -30.49 -37.41
N GLY A 66 -10.40 -30.00 -36.96
CA GLY A 66 -10.89 -30.21 -35.59
C GLY A 66 -10.10 -29.46 -34.51
N ALA A 67 -9.49 -28.32 -34.84
CA ALA A 67 -8.75 -27.49 -33.88
C ALA A 67 -9.61 -26.33 -33.35
N ASN A 68 -9.28 -25.82 -32.17
CA ASN A 68 -9.85 -24.56 -31.69
C ASN A 68 -9.24 -23.38 -32.50
N PRO A 69 -10.06 -22.49 -33.10
CA PRO A 69 -9.57 -21.36 -33.90
C PRO A 69 -8.66 -20.40 -33.14
N GLU A 70 -8.92 -20.15 -31.85
CA GLU A 70 -8.08 -19.28 -31.02
C GLU A 70 -6.73 -19.93 -30.72
N THR A 71 -6.71 -21.24 -30.49
CA THR A 71 -5.47 -21.99 -30.29
C THR A 71 -4.63 -21.97 -31.57
N LEU A 72 -5.26 -22.19 -32.72
CA LEU A 72 -4.58 -22.14 -34.01
C LEU A 72 -4.07 -20.73 -34.34
N ARG A 73 -4.85 -19.69 -34.01
CA ARG A 73 -4.42 -18.28 -34.08
C ARG A 73 -3.19 -18.04 -33.23
N SER A 74 -3.20 -18.49 -31.97
CA SER A 74 -2.04 -18.37 -31.08
C SER A 74 -0.79 -19.03 -31.67
N TYR A 75 -0.93 -20.22 -32.27
CA TYR A 75 0.18 -20.90 -32.92
C TYR A 75 0.73 -20.14 -34.13
N TYR A 76 -0.17 -19.65 -34.99
CA TYR A 76 0.15 -18.80 -36.11
C TYR A 76 0.89 -17.52 -35.68
N ASP A 77 0.37 -16.80 -34.69
CA ASP A 77 0.97 -15.55 -34.22
C ASP A 77 2.40 -15.75 -33.74
N VAL A 78 2.66 -16.81 -32.97
CA VAL A 78 4.01 -17.15 -32.50
C VAL A 78 4.90 -17.62 -33.66
N ALA A 79 4.39 -18.45 -34.58
CA ALA A 79 5.11 -18.88 -35.78
C ALA A 79 5.56 -17.71 -36.65
N ARG A 80 4.71 -16.69 -36.79
CA ARG A 80 4.99 -15.46 -37.52
C ARG A 80 6.10 -14.63 -36.86
N GLN A 81 6.12 -14.55 -35.53
CA GLN A 81 7.19 -13.82 -34.80
C GLN A 81 8.54 -14.54 -34.82
N TRP A 82 8.54 -15.85 -35.05
CA TRP A 82 9.73 -16.71 -35.03
C TRP A 82 9.93 -17.43 -36.37
N PRO A 83 10.65 -16.85 -37.32
CA PRO A 83 11.03 -17.57 -38.55
C PRO A 83 11.75 -18.88 -38.24
N LYS A 84 11.57 -19.92 -39.06
CA LYS A 84 12.14 -21.27 -38.85
C LYS A 84 13.64 -21.24 -38.50
N ALA A 85 14.42 -20.38 -39.16
CA ALA A 85 15.87 -20.23 -38.94
C ALA A 85 16.26 -19.56 -37.60
N LYS A 86 15.32 -18.91 -36.91
CA LYS A 86 15.54 -18.20 -35.64
C LYS A 86 15.03 -18.98 -34.42
N ARG A 87 14.35 -20.12 -34.62
CA ARG A 87 13.83 -20.98 -33.54
C ARG A 87 14.94 -21.81 -32.91
N ARG A 88 14.90 -22.00 -31.59
CA ARG A 88 15.76 -22.97 -30.88
C ARG A 88 15.02 -24.28 -30.69
N LYS A 89 15.55 -25.40 -31.20
CA LYS A 89 14.87 -26.72 -31.19
C LYS A 89 14.82 -27.36 -29.79
N ASP A 90 15.72 -26.95 -28.91
CA ASP A 90 15.86 -27.42 -27.54
C ASP A 90 15.01 -26.60 -26.55
N VAL A 91 14.48 -25.44 -26.97
CA VAL A 91 13.59 -24.60 -26.18
C VAL A 91 12.14 -24.85 -26.58
N SER A 92 11.25 -24.96 -25.60
CA SER A 92 9.84 -25.26 -25.84
C SER A 92 9.13 -24.14 -26.60
N PHE A 93 8.05 -24.50 -27.29
CA PHE A 93 7.18 -23.52 -27.95
C PHE A 93 6.64 -22.48 -26.95
N SER A 94 6.27 -22.88 -25.74
CA SER A 94 5.74 -21.97 -24.71
C SER A 94 6.72 -20.84 -24.35
N VAL A 95 8.03 -21.12 -24.26
CA VAL A 95 9.04 -20.07 -24.04
C VAL A 95 9.09 -19.11 -25.22
N HIS A 96 9.08 -19.62 -26.45
CA HIS A 96 9.03 -18.78 -27.65
C HIS A 96 7.76 -17.92 -27.67
N ALA A 97 6.63 -18.47 -27.26
CA ALA A 97 5.35 -17.76 -27.19
C ALA A 97 5.42 -16.60 -26.17
N THR A 98 5.99 -16.82 -24.99
CA THR A 98 6.19 -15.77 -23.99
C THR A 98 7.09 -14.66 -24.52
N LEU A 99 8.16 -15.01 -25.24
CA LEU A 99 9.14 -14.07 -25.79
C LEU A 99 8.74 -13.47 -27.16
N ALA A 100 7.62 -13.87 -27.75
CA ALA A 100 7.27 -13.56 -29.15
C ALA A 100 7.25 -12.06 -29.46
N TYR A 101 6.85 -11.24 -28.48
CA TYR A 101 6.72 -9.79 -28.62
C TYR A 101 7.79 -9.00 -27.86
N VAL A 102 8.79 -9.69 -27.28
CA VAL A 102 9.88 -9.03 -26.57
C VAL A 102 10.89 -8.45 -27.58
N PRO A 103 11.38 -7.22 -27.39
CA PRO A 103 12.47 -6.67 -28.20
C PRO A 103 13.71 -7.57 -28.16
N SER A 104 14.47 -7.65 -29.26
CA SER A 104 15.71 -8.44 -29.32
C SER A 104 15.56 -9.94 -29.00
N ARG A 105 14.33 -10.49 -29.10
CA ARG A 105 14.00 -11.91 -28.81
C ARG A 105 14.97 -12.92 -29.43
N TYR A 106 15.41 -12.70 -30.67
CA TYR A 106 16.33 -13.61 -31.38
C TYR A 106 17.71 -13.70 -30.73
N THR A 107 18.16 -12.62 -30.10
CA THR A 107 19.42 -12.58 -29.35
C THR A 107 19.21 -13.13 -27.95
N LEU A 108 18.11 -12.76 -27.29
CA LEU A 108 17.79 -13.20 -25.94
C LEU A 108 17.68 -14.73 -25.85
N ILE A 109 16.92 -15.36 -26.75
CA ILE A 109 16.67 -16.80 -26.67
C ILE A 109 17.94 -17.67 -26.80
N ARG A 110 19.05 -17.10 -27.27
CA ARG A 110 20.34 -17.80 -27.38
C ARG A 110 21.13 -17.81 -26.08
N LYS A 111 20.77 -16.97 -25.11
CA LYS A 111 21.43 -16.88 -23.80
C LYS A 111 20.58 -17.63 -22.79
N ASP A 112 21.09 -18.73 -22.25
CA ASP A 112 20.36 -19.52 -21.26
C ASP A 112 20.37 -18.84 -19.89
N PRO A 113 19.19 -18.42 -19.38
CA PRO A 113 19.10 -17.85 -18.04
C PRO A 113 19.37 -18.92 -16.99
N TYR A 114 19.85 -18.49 -15.83
CA TYR A 114 20.00 -19.36 -14.67
C TYR A 114 18.61 -19.58 -14.04
N ASP A 115 18.18 -20.83 -13.94
CA ASP A 115 16.96 -21.20 -13.22
C ASP A 115 17.29 -21.52 -11.74
N PRO A 116 16.84 -20.69 -10.77
CA PRO A 116 17.09 -20.95 -9.35
C PRO A 116 16.48 -22.25 -8.83
N PHE A 117 15.45 -22.78 -9.50
CA PHE A 117 14.73 -23.98 -9.07
C PHE A 117 15.49 -25.25 -9.47
N THR A 118 15.88 -25.36 -10.74
CA THR A 118 16.68 -26.51 -11.23
C THR A 118 18.17 -26.35 -11.00
N LYS A 119 18.66 -25.14 -10.70
CA LYS A 119 20.09 -24.80 -10.60
C LYS A 119 20.87 -25.07 -11.89
N GLU A 120 20.21 -24.93 -13.03
CA GLU A 120 20.78 -25.17 -14.36
C GLU A 120 20.60 -23.91 -15.21
N HIS A 121 21.52 -23.68 -16.16
CA HIS A 121 21.32 -22.67 -17.20
C HIS A 121 20.43 -23.25 -18.30
N ARG A 122 19.17 -22.80 -18.33
CA ARG A 122 18.18 -23.25 -19.31
C ARG A 122 16.97 -22.33 -19.32
N TRP A 123 16.30 -22.28 -20.46
CA TRP A 123 14.99 -21.66 -20.53
C TRP A 123 13.93 -22.48 -19.80
N THR A 124 13.16 -21.80 -18.95
CA THR A 124 11.86 -22.22 -18.46
C THR A 124 10.82 -21.15 -18.80
N VAL A 125 9.54 -21.49 -18.70
CA VAL A 125 8.45 -20.51 -18.90
C VAL A 125 8.57 -19.38 -17.88
N ASN A 126 8.92 -19.71 -16.63
CA ASN A 126 9.11 -18.73 -15.56
C ASN A 126 10.26 -17.75 -15.87
N GLU A 127 11.41 -18.23 -16.35
CA GLU A 127 12.51 -17.35 -16.76
C GLU A 127 12.16 -16.51 -18.01
N ALA A 128 11.34 -17.05 -18.92
CA ALA A 128 10.81 -16.28 -20.04
C ALA A 128 9.87 -15.16 -19.59
N GLU A 129 9.04 -15.40 -18.58
CA GLU A 129 8.15 -14.39 -17.99
C GLU A 129 8.94 -13.25 -17.35
N LYS A 130 10.01 -13.57 -16.61
CA LYS A 130 10.92 -12.56 -16.05
C LYS A 130 11.49 -11.65 -17.13
N VAL A 131 12.05 -12.24 -18.19
CA VAL A 131 12.63 -11.49 -19.31
C VAL A 131 11.56 -10.67 -20.06
N ALA A 132 10.33 -11.17 -20.12
CA ALA A 132 9.21 -10.46 -20.71
C ALA A 132 8.56 -9.42 -19.78
N ASN A 133 9.10 -9.18 -18.57
CA ASN A 133 8.53 -8.34 -17.53
C ASN A 133 7.05 -8.67 -17.23
N ARG A 134 6.72 -9.96 -17.26
CA ARG A 134 5.40 -10.47 -16.89
C ARG A 134 5.41 -10.98 -15.47
N ALA A 135 4.23 -11.03 -14.86
CA ALA A 135 4.07 -11.62 -13.54
C ALA A 135 4.45 -13.11 -13.60
N VAL A 136 5.44 -13.48 -12.81
CA VAL A 136 5.96 -14.84 -12.72
C VAL A 136 4.96 -15.75 -12.02
N HIS A 137 4.74 -16.94 -12.57
CA HIS A 137 3.89 -17.94 -11.93
C HIS A 137 4.53 -18.59 -10.70
N THR A 138 5.86 -18.75 -10.70
CA THR A 138 6.58 -19.41 -9.60
C THR A 138 7.63 -18.45 -9.06
N PRO A 139 7.31 -17.68 -7.99
CA PRO A 139 8.26 -16.72 -7.43
C PRO A 139 9.43 -17.42 -6.74
N THR A 140 10.64 -17.08 -7.17
CA THR A 140 11.91 -17.71 -6.76
C THR A 140 12.68 -16.91 -5.71
N ASN A 141 12.47 -15.59 -5.63
CA ASN A 141 13.10 -14.70 -4.66
C ASN A 141 12.07 -13.89 -3.86
N GLN A 142 12.53 -13.12 -2.87
CA GLN A 142 11.64 -12.35 -2.00
C GLN A 142 10.86 -11.26 -2.74
N ALA A 143 11.52 -10.53 -3.65
CA ALA A 143 10.88 -9.48 -4.43
C ALA A 143 9.74 -10.04 -5.30
N GLU A 144 9.97 -11.19 -5.95
CA GLU A 144 8.95 -11.89 -6.74
C GLU A 144 7.80 -12.39 -5.85
N ARG A 145 8.07 -12.90 -4.65
CA ARG A 145 7.01 -13.31 -3.71
C ARG A 145 6.16 -12.12 -3.28
N LEU A 146 6.77 -10.99 -2.96
CA LEU A 146 6.04 -9.77 -2.59
C LEU A 146 5.23 -9.22 -3.77
N ALA A 147 5.78 -9.20 -4.99
CA ALA A 147 5.05 -8.81 -6.18
C ALA A 147 3.85 -9.74 -6.45
N HIS A 148 4.03 -11.05 -6.26
CA HIS A 148 2.94 -12.03 -6.36
C HIS A 148 1.85 -11.78 -5.30
N THR A 149 2.23 -11.52 -4.05
CA THR A 149 1.27 -11.18 -2.98
C THR A 149 0.47 -9.92 -3.31
N ARG A 150 1.11 -8.86 -3.80
CA ARG A 150 0.40 -7.63 -4.22
C ARG A 150 -0.63 -7.88 -5.32
N ARG A 151 -0.34 -8.81 -6.23
CA ARG A 151 -1.29 -9.20 -7.29
C ARG A 151 -2.48 -9.99 -6.75
N LEU A 152 -2.28 -10.82 -5.72
CA LEU A 152 -3.36 -11.56 -5.08
C LEU A 152 -4.26 -10.61 -4.28
N LEU A 153 -3.65 -9.72 -3.50
CA LEU A 153 -4.30 -8.70 -2.68
C LEU A 153 -4.58 -7.44 -3.52
N HIS A 154 -5.34 -7.61 -4.60
CA HIS A 154 -5.62 -6.54 -5.56
C HIS A 154 -6.69 -5.54 -5.09
N THR A 155 -7.49 -5.92 -4.09
CA THR A 155 -8.46 -5.03 -3.43
C THR A 155 -7.88 -4.51 -2.13
N GLU A 156 -8.19 -3.26 -1.79
CA GLU A 156 -7.75 -2.64 -0.54
C GLU A 156 -8.37 -3.35 0.67
N GLU A 157 -9.61 -3.82 0.56
CA GLU A 157 -10.30 -4.56 1.61
C GLU A 157 -9.60 -5.89 1.94
N ASP A 158 -9.28 -6.72 0.93
CA ASP A 158 -8.58 -7.99 1.17
C ASP A 158 -7.15 -7.75 1.67
N ALA A 159 -6.50 -6.70 1.16
CA ALA A 159 -5.17 -6.30 1.63
C ALA A 159 -5.19 -5.90 3.11
N ALA A 160 -6.14 -5.07 3.54
CA ALA A 160 -6.29 -4.64 4.93
C ALA A 160 -6.61 -5.82 5.87
N LYS A 161 -7.50 -6.73 5.47
CA LYS A 161 -7.79 -7.95 6.22
C LYS A 161 -6.55 -8.84 6.35
N ALA A 162 -5.83 -9.06 5.26
CA ALA A 162 -4.60 -9.85 5.28
C ALA A 162 -3.52 -9.22 6.19
N VAL A 163 -3.36 -7.90 6.17
CA VAL A 163 -2.46 -7.19 7.10
C VAL A 163 -2.89 -7.42 8.55
N THR A 164 -4.18 -7.30 8.84
CA THR A 164 -4.74 -7.53 10.19
C THR A 164 -4.48 -8.96 10.68
N GLU A 165 -4.70 -9.97 9.84
CA GLU A 165 -4.37 -11.36 10.16
C GLU A 165 -2.86 -11.55 10.42
N MET A 166 -2.00 -10.91 9.61
CA MET A 166 -0.56 -10.98 9.80
C MET A 166 -0.10 -10.31 11.10
N LEU A 167 -0.74 -9.21 11.51
CA LEU A 167 -0.54 -8.58 12.82
C LEU A 167 -0.99 -9.46 13.99
N GLY A 168 -1.78 -10.52 13.76
CA GLY A 168 -2.04 -11.55 14.76
C GLY A 168 -0.77 -12.30 15.20
N ARG A 169 0.29 -12.29 14.37
CA ARG A 169 1.55 -13.01 14.63
C ARG A 169 2.53 -12.12 15.43
N PRO A 170 2.99 -12.54 16.62
CA PRO A 170 3.79 -11.69 17.51
C PRO A 170 5.09 -11.20 16.88
N ASP A 171 5.81 -12.07 16.17
CA ASP A 171 7.07 -11.70 15.49
C ASP A 171 6.87 -10.71 14.35
N VAL A 172 5.69 -10.73 13.70
CA VAL A 172 5.39 -9.77 12.62
C VAL A 172 5.15 -8.40 13.23
N ARG A 173 4.36 -8.32 14.32
CA ARG A 173 4.15 -7.07 15.06
C ARG A 173 5.46 -6.46 15.54
N ALA A 174 6.31 -7.26 16.17
CA ALA A 174 7.59 -6.80 16.70
C ALA A 174 8.50 -6.24 15.58
N ARG A 175 8.56 -6.92 14.43
CA ARG A 175 9.31 -6.44 13.26
C ARG A 175 8.73 -5.18 12.63
N LEU A 176 7.39 -5.05 12.58
CA LEU A 176 6.75 -3.86 12.03
C LEU A 176 6.95 -2.65 12.94
N ALA A 177 6.85 -2.85 14.26
CA ALA A 177 7.05 -1.79 15.25
C ALA A 177 8.50 -1.25 15.24
N SER A 178 9.50 -2.09 14.95
CA SER A 178 10.89 -1.64 14.84
C SER A 178 11.22 -0.99 13.50
N ASP A 179 10.42 -1.23 12.45
CA ASP A 179 10.62 -0.65 11.13
C ASP A 179 10.19 0.84 11.09
N GLN A 180 11.12 1.74 10.76
CA GLN A 180 10.88 3.19 10.72
C GLN A 180 9.88 3.59 9.64
N HIS A 181 9.92 2.95 8.48
CA HIS A 181 9.04 3.29 7.36
C HIS A 181 7.61 2.84 7.66
N ALA A 182 7.43 1.64 8.19
CA ALA A 182 6.12 1.15 8.61
C ALA A 182 5.50 2.02 9.70
N ARG A 183 6.27 2.43 10.71
CA ARG A 183 5.80 3.38 11.74
C ARG A 183 5.38 4.72 11.16
N HIS A 184 6.11 5.22 10.16
CA HIS A 184 5.73 6.47 9.50
C HIS A 184 4.42 6.34 8.72
N LEU A 185 4.24 5.27 7.94
CA LEU A 185 2.99 5.00 7.21
C LEU A 185 1.79 4.83 8.15
N MET A 186 1.95 4.11 9.26
CA MET A 186 0.89 3.95 10.25
C MET A 186 0.51 5.28 10.92
N ARG A 187 1.50 6.11 11.25
CA ARG A 187 1.24 7.45 11.81
C ARG A 187 0.49 8.35 10.82
N GLN A 188 0.87 8.30 9.55
CA GLN A 188 0.17 9.05 8.52
C GLN A 188 -1.31 8.61 8.41
N ALA A 189 -1.56 7.29 8.33
CA ALA A 189 -2.91 6.76 8.27
C ALA A 189 -3.74 7.09 9.52
N GLN A 190 -3.13 7.08 10.71
CA GLN A 190 -3.80 7.49 11.96
C GLN A 190 -4.16 8.97 11.94
N TYR A 191 -3.26 9.84 11.47
CA TYR A 191 -3.52 11.27 11.35
C TYR A 191 -4.66 11.56 10.36
N GLU A 192 -4.63 10.90 9.19
CA GLU A 192 -5.69 11.00 8.19
C GLU A 192 -7.05 10.55 8.77
N HIS A 193 -7.08 9.43 9.49
CA HIS A 193 -8.30 8.95 10.15
C HIS A 193 -8.85 9.93 11.19
N TRP A 194 -8.01 10.48 12.07
CA TRP A 194 -8.47 11.44 13.08
C TRP A 194 -8.98 12.73 12.45
N ARG A 195 -8.30 13.20 11.41
CA ARG A 195 -8.76 14.35 10.63
C ARG A 195 -10.14 14.09 10.02
N GLU A 196 -10.37 12.91 9.43
CA GLU A 196 -11.68 12.53 8.88
C GLU A 196 -12.75 12.45 9.97
N VAL A 197 -12.42 11.95 11.17
CA VAL A 197 -13.33 11.92 12.32
C VAL A 197 -13.67 13.33 12.77
N ASP A 198 -12.70 14.23 12.88
CA ASP A 198 -12.93 15.62 13.27
C ASP A 198 -13.80 16.33 12.23
N GLU A 199 -13.47 16.22 10.94
CA GLU A 199 -14.27 16.78 9.83
C GLU A 199 -15.71 16.21 9.83
N ALA A 200 -15.89 14.92 10.11
CA ALA A 200 -17.21 14.30 10.21
C ALA A 200 -17.98 14.79 11.44
N THR A 201 -17.30 14.97 12.57
CA THR A 201 -17.91 15.45 13.81
C THR A 201 -18.33 16.91 13.68
N GLU A 202 -17.50 17.74 13.02
CA GLU A 202 -17.83 19.12 12.66
C GLU A 202 -19.03 19.17 11.70
N ALA A 203 -19.06 18.31 10.68
CA ALA A 203 -20.19 18.23 9.75
C ALA A 203 -21.49 17.75 10.42
N GLU A 204 -21.41 16.78 11.34
CA GLU A 204 -22.54 16.36 12.17
C GLU A 204 -23.02 17.50 13.08
N ALA A 205 -22.10 18.24 13.71
CA ALA A 205 -22.43 19.40 14.53
C ALA A 205 -23.06 20.54 13.72
N GLU A 206 -22.58 20.80 12.49
CA GLU A 206 -23.21 21.77 11.58
C GLU A 206 -24.62 21.34 11.18
N LEU A 207 -24.85 20.05 10.90
CA LEU A 207 -26.18 19.52 10.58
C LEU A 207 -27.13 19.59 11.78
N VAL A 208 -26.67 19.24 12.98
CA VAL A 208 -27.45 19.40 14.21
C VAL A 208 -27.76 20.88 14.45
N SER A 209 -26.80 21.80 14.23
CA SER A 209 -27.05 23.24 14.34
C SER A 209 -28.02 23.78 13.29
N ALA A 210 -28.14 23.13 12.13
CA ALA A 210 -29.06 23.51 11.06
C ALA A 210 -30.49 22.99 11.28
N ASP A 211 -30.64 21.80 11.86
CA ASP A 211 -31.94 21.28 12.33
C ASP A 211 -32.39 22.03 13.60
N ASP A 212 -31.47 22.32 14.54
CA ASP A 212 -31.75 23.22 15.66
C ASP A 212 -32.04 24.65 15.18
N ALA A 213 -31.40 25.18 14.13
CA ALA A 213 -31.76 26.50 13.58
C ALA A 213 -33.16 26.52 12.92
N ALA A 214 -33.75 25.36 12.61
CA ALA A 214 -35.12 25.24 12.12
C ALA A 214 -36.16 25.05 13.23
N GLU A 215 -35.77 24.57 14.42
CA GLU A 215 -36.65 24.45 15.61
C GLU A 215 -36.38 25.50 16.71
N VAL A 216 -35.26 26.21 16.67
CA VAL A 216 -34.87 27.27 17.62
C VAL A 216 -35.24 28.64 17.05
N GLU A 217 -36.55 28.91 17.01
CA GLU A 217 -37.05 30.22 17.47
C GLU A 217 -37.28 30.21 19.00
N GLU A 218 -37.10 29.08 19.69
CA GLU A 218 -37.16 29.00 21.15
C GLU A 218 -35.99 28.20 21.71
N GLU A 219 -35.33 28.78 22.73
CA GLU A 219 -34.36 28.13 23.63
C GLU A 219 -32.93 27.90 23.08
N PHE A 220 -32.20 29.00 22.84
CA PHE A 220 -30.80 29.04 23.24
C PHE A 220 -30.75 28.94 24.78
N ASP A 221 -30.54 27.75 25.33
CA ASP A 221 -29.98 27.64 26.67
C ASP A 221 -28.52 28.12 26.56
N GLU A 222 -28.33 29.41 26.88
CA GLU A 222 -27.03 30.00 27.13
C GLU A 222 -26.23 29.05 28.02
N GLU A 223 -25.15 28.49 27.46
CA GLU A 223 -24.12 27.81 28.23
C GLU A 223 -23.72 28.76 29.37
N ALA A 224 -24.11 28.37 30.59
CA ALA A 224 -24.32 29.26 31.71
C ALA A 224 -23.20 30.29 31.84
N ALA A 225 -23.56 31.56 31.61
CA ALA A 225 -22.74 32.70 31.99
C ALA A 225 -22.17 32.45 33.41
N PRO A 226 -20.86 32.55 33.63
CA PRO A 226 -20.29 32.28 34.94
C PRO A 226 -20.97 33.19 35.97
N LEU A 227 -21.66 32.52 36.91
CA LEU A 227 -22.40 33.03 38.07
C LEU A 227 -22.26 34.55 38.32
N GLY A 228 -23.31 35.30 37.95
CA GLY A 228 -23.67 36.58 38.59
C GLY A 228 -22.90 37.84 38.17
N VAL A 229 -22.08 37.82 37.12
CA VAL A 229 -21.42 39.04 36.62
C VAL A 229 -22.32 39.77 35.62
N GLN A 230 -22.83 40.96 35.99
CA GLN A 230 -23.43 41.86 35.01
C GLN A 230 -22.31 42.50 34.18
N TYR A 231 -22.01 41.91 33.02
CA TYR A 231 -20.94 42.36 32.11
C TYR A 231 -21.07 43.82 31.66
N SER A 232 -22.28 44.40 31.74
CA SER A 232 -22.56 45.81 31.47
C SER A 232 -22.05 46.78 32.55
N GLU A 233 -21.77 46.29 33.76
CA GLU A 233 -21.36 47.10 34.92
C GLU A 233 -19.91 46.80 35.38
N ALA A 234 -19.24 45.83 34.76
CA ALA A 234 -17.90 45.39 35.14
C ALA A 234 -16.81 46.35 34.61
N PRO A 235 -15.78 46.68 35.42
CA PRO A 235 -14.62 47.43 34.96
C PRO A 235 -13.90 46.73 33.79
N MET A 236 -13.44 47.51 32.81
CA MET A 236 -12.79 47.01 31.59
C MET A 236 -11.57 46.12 31.88
N GLU A 237 -10.86 46.37 32.99
CA GLU A 237 -9.72 45.58 33.45
C GLU A 237 -10.12 44.15 33.84
N ILE A 238 -11.29 43.99 34.48
CA ILE A 238 -11.83 42.69 34.89
C ILE A 238 -12.33 41.93 33.66
N LEU A 239 -12.98 42.61 32.72
CA LEU A 239 -13.43 42.00 31.46
C LEU A 239 -12.26 41.48 30.63
N ARG A 240 -11.14 42.23 30.56
CA ARG A 240 -9.91 41.77 29.90
C ARG A 240 -9.30 40.55 30.58
N LEU A 241 -9.30 40.52 31.91
CA LEU A 241 -8.80 39.38 32.69
C LEU A 241 -9.65 38.13 32.46
N ILE A 242 -10.98 38.25 32.47
CA ILE A 242 -11.91 37.15 32.16
C ILE A 242 -11.68 36.64 30.73
N GLY A 243 -11.53 37.54 29.76
CA GLY A 243 -11.23 37.17 28.38
C GLY A 243 -9.90 36.42 28.22
N ALA A 244 -8.87 36.81 28.97
CA ALA A 244 -7.58 36.12 28.98
C ALA A 244 -7.69 34.68 29.52
N PHE A 245 -8.48 34.45 30.58
CA PHE A 245 -8.72 33.11 31.11
C PHE A 245 -9.56 32.23 30.17
N ALA A 246 -10.55 32.82 29.50
CA ALA A 246 -11.34 32.10 28.49
C ALA A 246 -10.45 31.65 27.32
N SER A 247 -9.64 32.56 26.77
CA SER A 247 -8.71 32.24 25.69
C SER A 247 -7.66 31.19 26.08
N PHE A 248 -7.12 31.28 27.30
CA PHE A 248 -6.17 30.29 27.83
C PHE A 248 -6.82 28.91 27.95
N SER A 249 -8.03 28.84 28.48
CA SER A 249 -8.78 27.59 28.69
C SER A 249 -9.10 26.90 27.36
N VAL A 250 -9.63 27.65 26.38
CA VAL A 250 -9.96 27.13 25.05
C VAL A 250 -8.70 26.64 24.33
N SER A 251 -7.60 27.38 24.42
CA SER A 251 -6.33 26.97 23.79
C SER A 251 -5.80 25.66 24.39
N LEU A 252 -5.86 25.48 25.70
CA LEU A 252 -5.43 24.24 26.35
C LEU A 252 -6.36 23.06 26.05
N GLN A 253 -7.68 23.29 26.02
CA GLN A 253 -8.65 22.26 25.67
C GLN A 253 -8.43 21.69 24.26
N ARG A 254 -7.98 22.52 23.31
CA ARG A 254 -7.62 22.07 21.96
C ARG A 254 -6.29 21.31 21.91
N ILE A 255 -5.27 21.79 22.64
CA ILE A 255 -3.91 21.23 22.52
C ILE A 255 -3.73 19.95 23.33
N ILE A 256 -4.32 19.84 24.53
CA ILE A 256 -4.11 18.70 25.45
C ILE A 256 -4.46 17.33 24.81
N PRO A 257 -5.56 17.18 24.04
CA PRO A 257 -5.88 15.93 23.35
C PRO A 257 -4.82 15.48 22.33
N GLU A 258 -4.09 16.42 21.73
CA GLU A 258 -3.01 16.16 20.76
C GLU A 258 -1.70 15.70 21.44
N VAL A 259 -1.59 15.80 22.78
CA VAL A 259 -0.36 15.49 23.54
C VAL A 259 -0.24 13.99 23.81
N HIS A 260 0.65 13.31 23.10
CA HIS A 260 0.95 11.89 23.31
C HIS A 260 2.13 11.68 24.27
N THR A 261 1.83 11.64 25.57
CA THR A 261 2.83 11.61 26.67
C THR A 261 3.83 10.44 26.63
N GLN A 262 3.55 9.39 25.86
CA GLN A 262 4.45 8.23 25.70
C GLN A 262 5.61 8.48 24.73
N ASP A 263 5.52 9.53 23.91
CA ASP A 263 6.46 9.83 22.83
C ASP A 263 7.50 10.92 23.17
N TYR A 264 7.41 11.53 24.35
CA TYR A 264 8.30 12.63 24.76
C TYR A 264 9.42 12.15 25.67
N THR A 265 10.60 12.77 25.52
CA THR A 265 11.71 12.58 26.45
C THR A 265 11.34 13.12 27.83
N GLU A 266 11.97 12.59 28.88
CA GLU A 266 11.75 13.07 30.25
C GLU A 266 12.12 14.56 30.39
N GLU A 267 13.11 15.05 29.65
CA GLU A 267 13.47 16.47 29.61
C GLU A 267 12.34 17.34 29.02
N THR A 268 11.72 16.89 27.93
CA THR A 268 10.57 17.58 27.31
C THR A 268 9.36 17.58 28.23
N LYS A 269 9.08 16.48 28.91
CA LYS A 269 8.01 16.41 29.92
C LYS A 269 8.27 17.35 31.07
N GLN A 270 9.51 17.40 31.56
CA GLN A 270 9.90 18.30 32.64
C GLN A 270 9.72 19.77 32.24
N ALA A 271 10.12 20.16 31.04
CA ALA A 271 9.91 21.52 30.53
C ALA A 271 8.41 21.91 30.47
N VAL A 272 7.53 20.98 30.08
CA VAL A 272 6.08 21.22 30.11
C VAL A 272 5.57 21.35 31.55
N LEU A 273 6.02 20.47 32.46
CA LEU A 273 5.63 20.52 33.88
C LEU A 273 6.11 21.80 34.58
N ASP A 274 7.29 22.31 34.22
CA ASP A 274 7.82 23.58 34.72
C ASP A 274 6.92 24.75 34.29
N ASN A 275 6.47 24.77 33.03
CA ASN A 275 5.51 25.77 32.54
C ASN A 275 4.14 25.66 33.22
N VAL A 276 3.67 24.45 33.51
CA VAL A 276 2.44 24.25 34.31
C VAL A 276 2.61 24.79 35.73
N HIS A 277 3.78 24.60 36.35
CA HIS A 277 4.07 25.16 37.67
C HIS A 277 4.06 26.70 37.65
N LYS A 278 4.68 27.33 36.64
CA LYS A 278 4.63 28.77 36.42
C LYS A 278 3.20 29.30 36.27
N ALA A 279 2.38 28.64 35.46
CA ALA A 279 0.99 29.01 35.26
C ALA A 279 0.19 28.97 36.57
N ARG A 280 0.40 27.96 37.42
CA ARG A 280 -0.23 27.89 38.75
C ARG A 280 0.16 29.06 39.65
N MET A 281 1.45 29.42 39.68
CA MET A 281 1.92 30.56 40.48
C MET A 281 1.27 31.89 40.03
N LEU A 282 1.11 32.08 38.72
CA LEU A 282 0.42 33.25 38.17
C LEU A 282 -1.08 33.25 38.54
N LEU A 283 -1.74 32.09 38.50
CA LEU A 283 -3.13 31.94 38.93
C LEU A 283 -3.32 32.24 40.42
N ASP A 284 -2.43 31.73 41.28
CA ASP A 284 -2.45 31.98 42.73
C ASP A 284 -2.22 33.47 43.05
N TRP A 285 -1.36 34.14 42.29
CA TRP A 285 -1.14 35.58 42.39
C TRP A 285 -2.36 36.38 41.93
N CYS A 286 -2.97 36.01 40.80
CA CYS A 286 -4.24 36.60 40.35
C CYS A 286 -5.33 36.45 41.43
N GLU A 287 -5.47 35.27 42.01
CA GLU A 287 -6.43 35.00 43.09
C GLU A 287 -6.16 35.88 44.33
N THR A 288 -4.89 36.00 44.72
CA THR A 288 -4.48 36.86 45.84
C THR A 288 -4.76 38.34 45.54
N ALA A 289 -4.46 38.80 44.33
CA ALA A 289 -4.69 40.18 43.91
C ALA A 289 -6.17 40.53 43.91
N ILE A 290 -7.03 39.64 43.40
CA ILE A 290 -8.49 39.83 43.39
C ILE A 290 -9.08 39.78 44.81
N LYS A 291 -8.63 38.88 45.67
CA LYS A 291 -9.16 38.74 47.04
C LYS A 291 -8.69 39.83 48.01
N THR A 292 -7.47 40.35 47.83
CA THR A 292 -6.82 41.23 48.81
C THR A 292 -6.56 42.65 48.31
N GLY A 293 -6.71 42.89 47.00
CA GLY A 293 -6.39 44.18 46.36
C GLY A 293 -4.88 44.46 46.25
N LYS A 294 -4.02 43.53 46.68
CA LYS A 294 -2.56 43.68 46.60
C LYS A 294 -2.07 43.10 45.28
N THR A 295 -1.56 43.97 44.41
CA THR A 295 -1.05 43.59 43.09
C THR A 295 0.46 43.37 43.08
N ASP A 296 1.14 43.40 44.22
CA ASP A 296 2.57 43.11 44.27
C ASP A 296 2.81 41.59 44.12
N PRO A 297 3.67 41.15 43.18
CA PRO A 297 4.03 39.75 43.08
C PRO A 297 4.79 39.31 44.33
N ASP A 298 4.55 38.09 44.79
CA ASP A 298 5.31 37.56 45.92
C ASP A 298 6.79 37.36 45.54
N LYS A 299 7.66 37.16 46.55
CA LYS A 299 9.11 37.02 46.32
C LYS A 299 9.49 35.82 45.45
N ALA A 300 8.62 34.82 45.29
CA ALA A 300 8.87 33.63 44.48
C ALA A 300 8.52 33.90 43.02
N LEU A 301 7.35 34.48 42.75
CA LEU A 301 6.92 34.92 41.43
C LEU A 301 7.80 36.04 40.87
N ALA A 302 8.21 36.99 41.70
CA ALA A 302 9.10 38.08 41.31
C ALA A 302 10.53 37.63 40.94
N ARG A 303 10.97 36.46 41.40
CA ARG A 303 12.24 35.84 40.95
C ARG A 303 12.05 35.17 39.60
N LEU A 304 10.94 34.45 39.44
CA LEU A 304 10.62 33.72 38.22
C LEU A 304 10.37 34.64 37.01
N MET A 305 9.74 35.81 37.22
CA MET A 305 9.55 36.82 36.18
C MET A 305 10.86 37.55 35.80
N LYS A 306 11.83 37.66 36.72
CA LYS A 306 13.14 38.27 36.44
C LYS A 306 14.05 37.36 35.62
N ASP A 307 13.89 36.04 35.76
CA ASP A 307 14.62 35.07 34.95
C ASP A 307 14.13 35.07 33.49
N GLU A 308 12.92 35.58 33.19
CA GLU A 308 12.36 35.71 31.83
C GLU A 308 12.72 37.03 31.13
N GLU A 309 13.08 38.08 31.85
CA GLU A 309 13.55 39.37 31.27
C GLU A 309 15.06 39.38 30.96
N GLY A 310 15.77 38.29 31.28
CA GLY A 310 17.23 38.15 31.18
C GLY A 310 17.76 37.24 30.06
N GLU A 311 16.88 36.66 29.23
CA GLU A 311 17.21 35.95 27.98
C GLU A 311 16.77 36.77 26.75
#